data_AF-Q0CYP9-F1
#
_entry.id   AF-Q0CYP9-F1
#
_cell.length_a   1.000
_cell.length_b   1.000
_cell.length_c   1.000
_cell.angle_alpha   90.00
_cell.angle_beta   90.00
_cell.angle_gamma   90.00
#
_symmetry.space_group_name_H-M   'P 1'
#
loop_
_entity.id
_entity.type
_entity.pdbx_description
1 polymer ?
#
loop_
_entity_poly.entity_id
_entity_poly.type
_entity_poly.pdbx_seq_one_letter_code
_entity_poly.pdbx_strand_id
1 'polypeptide(L)'
;MVPDAVVIPTGGPPKVVGPKTKTIARPTNKLLRYVHETAAFAWHYDSFPFVCVTMPSDCTGMVGEETALKTATGEIMEVRGPAMGKAVVMRGRYIEHRALKALGGRERITMVTSFRPKPPFMKDESILTGIRGISPLTEIYSQYTQYRLEILEERIRARLKKEQRREIAKPPFDVPNIRAFLTEQKDFLEAMLEELY
;
A
#
# COMPACT_ATOMS: atom_id res chain seq x y z
N MET A 1 41.25 10.30 12.35
CA MET A 1 40.60 9.30 11.49
C MET A 1 39.30 9.91 10.99
N VAL A 2 39.25 10.23 9.69
CA VAL A 2 38.04 10.72 9.00
C VAL A 2 37.25 9.49 8.57
N PRO A 3 35.92 9.41 8.74
CA PRO A 3 35.16 8.25 8.29
C PRO A 3 35.18 8.17 6.76
N ASP A 4 35.46 6.99 6.24
CA ASP A 4 35.44 6.70 4.81
C ASP A 4 34.07 7.03 4.20
N ALA A 5 34.09 7.73 3.08
CA ALA A 5 32.90 8.11 2.34
C ALA A 5 32.17 6.85 1.84
N VAL A 6 30.89 6.73 2.17
CA VAL A 6 29.99 5.71 1.60
C VAL A 6 29.93 5.91 0.09
N VAL A 7 30.49 4.95 -0.65
CA VAL A 7 30.41 4.90 -2.11
C VAL A 7 28.94 4.67 -2.49
N ILE A 8 28.27 5.71 -2.95
CA ILE A 8 26.92 5.60 -3.52
C ILE A 8 27.08 4.95 -4.90
N PRO A 9 26.44 3.80 -5.18
CA PRO A 9 26.53 3.15 -6.48
C PRO A 9 26.00 4.10 -7.56
N THR A 10 26.79 4.33 -8.61
CA THR A 10 26.49 5.20 -9.76
C THR A 10 25.53 4.56 -10.78
N GLY A 11 24.88 3.46 -10.41
CA GLY A 11 23.87 2.83 -11.25
C GLY A 11 22.61 3.70 -11.28
N GLY A 12 22.15 4.05 -12.48
CA GLY A 12 20.83 4.65 -12.65
C GLY A 12 19.74 3.80 -11.98
N PRO A 13 18.56 4.37 -11.70
CA PRO A 13 17.49 3.63 -11.04
C PRO A 13 17.23 2.31 -11.76
N PRO A 14 17.02 1.20 -11.03
CA PRO A 14 16.81 -0.11 -11.62
C PRO A 14 15.69 -0.04 -12.67
N LYS A 15 15.89 -0.69 -13.81
CA LYS A 15 14.87 -0.75 -14.87
C LYS A 15 13.56 -1.32 -14.30
N VAL A 16 12.52 -0.50 -14.28
CA VAL A 16 11.16 -0.94 -13.99
C VAL A 16 10.64 -1.67 -15.22
N VAL A 17 10.48 -2.99 -15.12
CA VAL A 17 9.86 -3.81 -16.17
C VAL A 17 8.42 -4.06 -15.77
N GLY A 18 7.47 -3.66 -16.62
CA GLY A 18 6.06 -3.94 -16.40
C GLY A 18 5.77 -5.45 -16.39
N PRO A 19 4.75 -5.91 -15.65
CA PRO A 19 4.43 -7.32 -15.58
C PRO A 19 4.06 -7.89 -16.96
N LYS A 20 4.44 -9.14 -17.23
CA LYS A 20 3.84 -9.90 -18.32
C LYS A 20 2.40 -10.22 -17.94
N THR A 21 1.44 -9.65 -18.66
CA THR A 21 0.01 -9.84 -18.43
C THR A 21 -0.50 -11.02 -19.26
N LYS A 22 -1.43 -11.79 -18.71
CA LYS A 22 -2.21 -12.76 -19.48
C LYS A 22 -3.70 -12.42 -19.32
N THR A 23 -4.40 -12.29 -20.44
CA THR A 23 -5.86 -12.27 -20.45
C THR A 23 -6.36 -13.67 -20.14
N ILE A 24 -7.34 -13.79 -19.24
CA ILE A 24 -7.88 -15.10 -18.85
C ILE A 24 -8.58 -15.72 -20.06
N ALA A 25 -8.01 -16.81 -20.57
CA ALA A 25 -8.75 -17.83 -21.29
C ALA A 25 -9.03 -18.97 -20.30
N ARG A 26 -10.28 -19.45 -20.23
CA ARG A 26 -10.65 -20.56 -19.34
C ARG A 26 -9.74 -21.77 -19.60
N PRO A 27 -8.96 -22.26 -18.61
CA PRO A 27 -8.10 -23.43 -18.81
C PRO A 27 -8.94 -24.68 -19.06
N THR A 28 -8.60 -25.45 -20.10
CA THR A 28 -9.23 -26.76 -20.41
C THR A 28 -8.81 -27.86 -19.44
N ASN A 29 -7.68 -27.70 -18.75
CA ASN A 29 -7.19 -28.65 -17.76
C ASN A 29 -7.92 -28.49 -16.40
N LYS A 30 -8.49 -29.58 -15.90
CA LYS A 30 -9.23 -29.66 -14.63
C LYS A 30 -8.45 -29.18 -13.40
N LEU A 31 -7.14 -29.44 -13.34
CA LEU A 31 -6.28 -29.01 -12.23
C LEU A 31 -6.02 -27.49 -12.27
N LEU A 32 -5.72 -26.95 -13.46
CA LEU A 32 -5.56 -25.50 -13.65
C LEU A 32 -6.86 -24.75 -13.36
N ARG A 33 -8.00 -25.33 -13.72
CA ARG A 33 -9.32 -24.78 -13.40
C ARG A 33 -9.57 -24.73 -11.89
N TYR A 34 -9.26 -25.80 -11.15
CA TYR A 34 -9.38 -25.82 -9.69
C TYR A 34 -8.54 -24.72 -9.04
N VAL A 35 -7.31 -24.53 -9.50
CA VAL A 35 -6.39 -23.50 -9.00
C VAL A 35 -6.89 -22.09 -9.26
N HIS A 36 -7.42 -21.85 -10.46
CA HIS A 36 -7.99 -20.55 -10.86
C HIS A 36 -9.33 -20.25 -10.15
N GLU A 37 -10.07 -21.30 -9.77
CA GLU A 37 -11.33 -21.20 -9.03
C GLU A 37 -11.12 -21.12 -7.51
N THR A 38 -9.96 -21.56 -6.99
CA THR A 38 -9.65 -21.53 -5.55
C THR A 38 -8.59 -20.48 -5.23
N ALA A 39 -8.99 -19.46 -4.47
CA ALA A 39 -8.10 -18.40 -4.03
C ALA A 39 -7.45 -18.74 -2.68
N ALA A 40 -6.21 -18.29 -2.47
CA ALA A 40 -5.57 -18.32 -1.15
C ALA A 40 -6.19 -17.26 -0.22
N PHE A 41 -6.61 -16.14 -0.81
CA PHE A 41 -7.30 -15.03 -0.15
C PHE A 41 -8.53 -14.63 -0.98
N ALA A 42 -9.59 -14.17 -0.32
CA ALA A 42 -10.72 -13.59 -1.01
C ALA A 42 -10.31 -12.33 -1.79
N TRP A 43 -11.17 -11.86 -2.70
CA TRP A 43 -11.01 -10.54 -3.31
C TRP A 43 -10.97 -9.48 -2.21
N HIS A 44 -9.95 -8.62 -2.23
CA HIS A 44 -9.78 -7.59 -1.23
C HIS A 44 -9.00 -6.40 -1.80
N TYR A 45 -8.97 -5.34 -0.99
CA TYR A 45 -8.03 -4.25 -1.11
C TYR A 45 -7.07 -4.34 0.07
N ASP A 46 -5.80 -3.98 -0.15
CA ASP A 46 -4.87 -3.89 0.97
C ASP A 46 -5.26 -2.75 1.91
N SER A 47 -4.84 -2.87 3.16
CA SER A 47 -4.98 -1.83 4.18
C SER A 47 -4.26 -0.52 3.82
N PHE A 48 -3.18 -0.58 3.03
CA PHE A 48 -2.27 0.54 2.79
C PHE A 48 -2.21 0.95 1.30
N PRO A 49 -1.97 2.24 0.99
CA PRO A 49 -1.99 2.77 -0.37
C PRO A 49 -1.08 2.03 -1.36
N PHE A 50 0.14 1.72 -0.94
CA PHE A 50 1.15 1.06 -1.76
C PHE A 50 1.74 -0.12 -1.00
N VAL A 51 2.02 -1.21 -1.73
CA VAL A 51 2.70 -2.39 -1.19
C VAL A 51 3.80 -2.85 -2.14
N CYS A 52 4.87 -3.38 -1.56
CA CYS A 52 5.90 -4.13 -2.26
C CYS A 52 5.86 -5.57 -1.76
N VAL A 53 5.51 -6.50 -2.65
CA VAL A 53 5.48 -7.93 -2.37
C VAL A 53 6.77 -8.53 -2.88
N THR A 54 7.61 -9.02 -1.97
CA THR A 54 8.88 -9.67 -2.27
C THR A 54 8.74 -11.19 -2.15
N MET A 55 9.33 -11.94 -3.08
CA MET A 55 9.35 -13.40 -3.05
C MET A 55 10.74 -13.93 -2.62
N PRO A 56 10.94 -14.23 -1.32
CA PRO A 56 12.18 -14.85 -0.85
C PRO A 56 12.31 -16.34 -1.17
N SER A 57 11.20 -17.10 -1.26
CA SER A 57 11.25 -18.55 -1.47
C SER A 57 11.45 -18.95 -2.93
N ASP A 58 12.05 -20.12 -3.14
CA ASP A 58 12.09 -20.77 -4.46
C ASP A 58 10.71 -21.35 -4.82
N CYS A 59 10.15 -20.82 -5.90
CA CYS A 59 8.85 -21.14 -6.45
C CYS A 59 8.94 -22.08 -7.67
N THR A 60 10.09 -22.68 -7.92
CA THR A 60 10.31 -23.54 -9.09
C THR A 60 9.34 -24.73 -9.10
N GLY A 61 8.63 -24.92 -10.21
CA GLY A 61 7.65 -26.00 -10.39
C GLY A 61 6.26 -25.71 -9.83
N MET A 62 6.05 -24.56 -9.17
CA MET A 62 4.73 -24.16 -8.70
C MET A 62 3.83 -23.70 -9.86
N VAL A 63 2.54 -24.02 -9.76
CA VAL A 63 1.48 -23.65 -10.72
C VAL A 63 0.38 -22.90 -9.97
N GLY A 64 -0.13 -21.79 -10.54
CA GLY A 64 -1.14 -20.95 -9.89
C GLY A 64 -0.61 -19.77 -9.07
N GLU A 65 0.63 -19.36 -9.33
CA GLU A 65 1.32 -18.30 -8.57
C GLU A 65 0.88 -16.87 -8.95
N GLU A 66 -0.14 -16.76 -9.78
CA GLU A 66 -0.65 -15.49 -10.27
C GLU A 66 -1.40 -14.71 -9.18
N THR A 67 -1.29 -13.39 -9.27
CA THR A 67 -2.19 -12.46 -8.61
C THR A 67 -3.22 -12.01 -9.63
N ALA A 68 -4.49 -12.29 -9.34
CA ALA A 68 -5.59 -11.79 -10.15
C ALA A 68 -5.89 -10.34 -9.71
N LEU A 69 -5.91 -9.43 -10.67
CA LEU A 69 -6.22 -8.02 -10.51
C LEU A 69 -7.53 -7.71 -11.24
N LYS A 70 -8.42 -6.95 -10.60
CA LYS A 70 -9.61 -6.43 -11.27
C LYS A 70 -9.32 -5.02 -11.80
N THR A 71 -9.50 -4.86 -13.10
CA THR A 71 -9.33 -3.57 -13.78
C THR A 71 -10.52 -2.65 -13.53
N ALA A 72 -10.38 -1.37 -13.86
CA ALA A 72 -11.46 -0.39 -13.73
C ALA A 72 -12.69 -0.72 -14.61
N THR A 73 -12.53 -1.49 -15.69
CA THR A 73 -13.63 -1.96 -16.54
C THR A 73 -14.34 -3.19 -15.97
N GLY A 74 -13.83 -3.76 -14.87
CA GLY A 74 -14.33 -4.99 -14.27
C GLY A 74 -13.72 -6.27 -14.84
N GLU A 75 -12.86 -6.16 -15.87
CA GLU A 75 -12.12 -7.31 -16.40
C GLU A 75 -11.09 -7.80 -15.38
N ILE A 76 -10.90 -9.12 -15.31
CA ILE A 76 -9.88 -9.74 -14.47
C ILE A 76 -8.64 -10.01 -15.32
N MET A 77 -7.51 -9.51 -14.83
CA MET A 77 -6.19 -9.70 -15.42
C MET A 77 -5.32 -10.49 -14.46
N GLU A 78 -4.66 -11.53 -14.96
CA GLU A 78 -3.70 -12.29 -14.16
C GLU A 78 -2.29 -11.78 -14.42
N VAL A 79 -1.64 -11.42 -13.32
CA VAL A 79 -0.26 -11.00 -13.31
C VAL A 79 0.56 -12.08 -12.62
N ARG A 80 1.61 -12.54 -13.29
CA ARG A 80 2.55 -13.47 -12.67
C ARG A 80 3.14 -12.82 -11.42
N GLY A 81 3.06 -13.52 -10.29
CA GLY A 81 3.72 -13.08 -9.05
C GLY A 81 5.24 -12.95 -9.20
N PRO A 82 5.92 -12.29 -8.24
CA PRO A 82 7.36 -12.17 -8.27
C PRO A 82 8.02 -13.56 -8.17
N ALA A 83 8.99 -13.83 -9.02
CA ALA A 83 9.86 -14.99 -8.86
C ALA A 83 10.84 -14.77 -7.69
N MET A 84 11.49 -15.84 -7.21
CA MET A 84 12.51 -15.76 -6.16
C MET A 84 13.50 -14.62 -6.41
N GLY A 85 13.75 -13.80 -5.38
CA GLY A 85 14.64 -12.65 -5.43
C GLY A 85 14.08 -11.44 -6.18
N LYS A 86 12.78 -11.43 -6.53
CA LYS A 86 12.10 -10.31 -7.18
C LYS A 86 10.99 -9.77 -6.29
N ALA A 87 10.52 -8.57 -6.66
CA ALA A 87 9.39 -7.94 -6.00
C ALA A 87 8.42 -7.33 -7.02
N VAL A 88 7.17 -7.17 -6.59
CA VAL A 88 6.12 -6.44 -7.30
C VAL A 88 5.68 -5.27 -6.43
N VAL A 89 5.64 -4.07 -7.00
CA VAL A 89 5.07 -2.89 -6.35
C VAL A 89 3.71 -2.62 -6.94
N MET A 90 2.69 -2.46 -6.09
CA MET A 90 1.33 -2.18 -6.53
C MET A 90 0.59 -1.20 -5.63
N ARG A 91 -0.46 -0.61 -6.18
CA ARG A 91 -1.42 0.26 -5.48
C ARG A 91 -2.47 -0.59 -4.76
N GLY A 92 -2.06 -1.26 -3.69
CA GLY A 92 -2.84 -2.28 -2.98
C GLY A 92 -4.23 -1.83 -2.53
N ARG A 93 -4.34 -0.61 -1.99
CA ARG A 93 -5.63 -0.04 -1.54
C ARG A 93 -6.60 0.30 -2.67
N TYR A 94 -6.09 0.45 -3.90
CA TYR A 94 -6.85 0.97 -5.04
C TYR A 94 -7.20 -0.08 -6.10
N ILE A 95 -6.52 -1.23 -6.06
CA ILE A 95 -6.73 -2.32 -7.02
C ILE A 95 -7.29 -3.50 -6.26
N GLU A 96 -8.53 -3.89 -6.57
CA GLU A 96 -9.13 -5.10 -6.03
C GLU A 96 -8.34 -6.30 -6.57
N HIS A 97 -7.84 -7.13 -5.68
CA HIS A 97 -6.97 -8.23 -6.07
C HIS A 97 -7.16 -9.45 -5.18
N ARG A 98 -6.63 -10.58 -5.66
CA ARG A 98 -6.51 -11.82 -4.89
C ARG A 98 -5.29 -12.62 -5.34
N ALA A 99 -4.62 -13.26 -4.40
CA ALA A 99 -3.63 -14.27 -4.72
C ALA A 99 -4.32 -15.62 -4.97
N LEU A 100 -3.98 -16.26 -6.08
CA LEU A 100 -4.45 -17.60 -6.39
C LEU A 100 -3.67 -18.64 -5.59
N LYS A 101 -4.25 -19.83 -5.40
CA LYS A 101 -3.54 -20.92 -4.73
C LYS A 101 -2.39 -21.40 -5.61
N ALA A 102 -1.24 -21.69 -5.01
CA ALA A 102 -0.15 -22.36 -5.71
C ALA A 102 -0.16 -23.87 -5.38
N LEU A 103 0.11 -24.71 -6.37
CA LEU A 103 0.30 -26.16 -6.22
C LEU A 103 1.69 -26.57 -6.73
N GLY A 104 2.26 -27.64 -6.15
CA GLY A 104 3.47 -28.28 -6.70
C GLY A 104 4.81 -27.82 -6.12
N GLY A 105 4.82 -26.98 -5.08
CA GLY A 105 6.03 -26.57 -4.35
C GLY A 105 6.05 -27.07 -2.90
N ARG A 106 7.20 -26.97 -2.22
CA ARG A 106 7.32 -27.27 -0.78
C ARG A 106 6.70 -26.16 0.07
N GLU A 107 7.08 -24.91 -0.20
CA GLU A 107 6.62 -23.72 0.54
C GLU A 107 6.61 -22.50 -0.38
N ARG A 108 5.76 -21.52 -0.06
CA ARG A 108 5.71 -20.21 -0.72
C ARG A 108 5.68 -19.13 0.35
N ILE A 109 6.80 -18.45 0.50
CA ILE A 109 6.99 -17.40 1.50
C ILE A 109 7.06 -16.07 0.74
N THR A 110 6.20 -15.13 1.13
CA THR A 110 6.19 -13.76 0.61
C THR A 110 6.34 -12.77 1.76
N MET A 111 7.09 -11.69 1.52
CA MET A 111 7.18 -10.55 2.43
C MET A 111 6.45 -9.37 1.81
N VAL A 112 5.47 -8.81 2.53
CA VAL A 112 4.73 -7.62 2.10
C VAL A 112 5.22 -6.42 2.89
N THR A 113 5.73 -5.41 2.20
CA THR A 113 6.12 -4.13 2.79
C THR A 113 5.18 -3.04 2.33
N SER A 114 4.44 -2.46 3.26
CA SER A 114 3.51 -1.36 3.00
C SER A 114 4.21 -0.01 3.01
N PHE A 115 3.78 0.90 2.13
CA PHE A 115 4.28 2.26 2.02
C PHE A 115 3.15 3.27 2.16
N ARG A 116 3.48 4.39 2.79
CA ARG A 116 2.61 5.55 3.01
C ARG A 116 3.21 6.80 2.40
N PRO A 117 2.38 7.80 2.03
CA PRO A 117 2.87 9.10 1.62
C PRO A 117 3.78 9.73 2.68
N LYS A 118 4.90 10.31 2.23
CA LYS A 118 5.79 11.11 3.09
C LYS A 118 5.19 12.49 3.43
N PRO A 119 4.64 13.26 2.47
CA PRO A 119 4.11 14.58 2.77
C PRO A 119 2.83 14.51 3.60
N PRO A 120 2.69 15.31 4.68
CA PRO A 120 1.51 15.25 5.54
C PRO A 120 0.23 15.75 4.86
N PHE A 121 0.34 16.60 3.83
CA PHE A 121 -0.80 17.13 3.06
C PHE A 121 -1.25 16.22 1.92
N MET A 122 -0.56 15.10 1.68
CA MET A 122 -1.02 14.11 0.72
C MET A 122 -2.10 13.25 1.38
N LYS A 123 -3.13 12.89 0.60
CA LYS A 123 -4.18 11.98 1.08
C LYS A 123 -3.56 10.63 1.47
N ASP A 124 -3.84 10.21 2.70
CA ASP A 124 -3.45 8.90 3.22
C ASP A 124 -4.70 8.12 3.63
N GLU A 125 -4.99 7.07 2.84
CA GLU A 125 -6.16 6.19 2.99
C GLU A 125 -5.78 4.85 3.66
N SER A 126 -4.72 4.87 4.47
CA SER A 126 -4.33 3.74 5.31
C SER A 126 -5.42 3.42 6.34
N ILE A 127 -5.83 2.15 6.39
CA ILE A 127 -6.82 1.60 7.33
C ILE A 127 -6.24 0.36 8.04
N LEU A 128 -6.85 -0.09 9.14
CA LEU A 128 -6.35 -1.23 9.93
C LEU A 128 -7.14 -2.52 9.70
N THR A 129 -8.30 -2.45 9.03
CA THR A 129 -9.23 -3.58 8.84
C THR A 129 -8.55 -4.90 8.43
N GLY A 130 -7.69 -4.89 7.42
CA GLY A 130 -7.04 -6.12 6.92
C GLY A 130 -5.95 -6.68 7.84
N ILE A 131 -5.35 -5.86 8.70
CA ILE A 131 -4.24 -6.27 9.58
C ILE A 131 -4.67 -6.51 11.02
N ARG A 132 -5.81 -5.95 11.45
CA ARG A 132 -6.34 -6.06 12.82
C ARG A 132 -6.47 -7.51 13.28
N GLY A 133 -6.96 -8.41 12.41
CA GLY A 133 -7.16 -9.83 12.74
C GLY A 133 -5.89 -10.68 12.76
N ILE A 134 -4.75 -10.14 12.31
CA ILE A 134 -3.50 -10.90 12.11
C ILE A 134 -2.29 -10.23 12.76
N SER A 135 -2.50 -9.26 13.65
CA SER A 135 -1.43 -8.48 14.28
C SER A 135 -1.72 -8.23 15.76
N PRO A 136 -0.70 -8.01 16.61
CA PRO A 136 -0.90 -7.62 18.00
C PRO A 136 -1.60 -6.25 18.10
N LEU A 137 -2.85 -6.23 18.59
CA LEU A 137 -3.71 -5.04 18.59
C LEU A 137 -3.08 -3.82 19.27
N THR A 138 -2.52 -4.01 20.47
CA THR A 138 -1.90 -2.92 21.24
C THR A 138 -0.75 -2.27 20.46
N GLU A 139 0.05 -3.06 19.76
CA GLU A 139 1.18 -2.57 18.99
C GLU A 139 0.71 -1.78 17.76
N ILE A 140 -0.22 -2.34 16.97
CA ILE A 140 -0.70 -1.67 15.76
C ILE A 140 -1.48 -0.39 16.08
N TYR A 141 -2.27 -0.37 17.15
CA TYR A 141 -3.02 0.83 17.56
C TYR A 141 -2.08 1.92 18.05
N SER A 142 -1.04 1.57 18.81
CA SER A 142 0.00 2.50 19.24
C SER A 142 0.73 3.10 18.03
N GLN A 143 1.24 2.27 17.11
CA GLN A 143 1.96 2.72 15.92
C GLN A 143 1.09 3.57 15.00
N TYR A 144 -0.16 3.17 14.76
CA TYR A 144 -1.11 3.91 13.94
C TYR A 144 -1.43 5.27 14.56
N THR A 145 -1.74 5.30 15.86
CA THR A 145 -2.07 6.54 16.57
C THR A 145 -0.91 7.52 16.55
N GLN A 146 0.31 7.05 16.90
CA GLN A 146 1.50 7.88 16.88
C GLN A 146 1.73 8.49 15.49
N TYR A 147 1.72 7.65 14.45
CA TYR A 147 1.91 8.11 13.07
C TYR A 147 0.89 9.18 12.66
N ARG A 148 -0.40 8.93 12.90
CA ARG A 148 -1.46 9.84 12.45
C ARG A 148 -1.44 11.16 13.23
N LEU A 149 -1.07 11.13 14.52
CA LEU A 149 -0.86 12.33 15.32
C LEU A 149 0.34 13.16 14.86
N GLU A 150 1.46 12.52 14.48
CA GLU A 150 2.62 13.21 13.89
C GLU A 150 2.22 13.97 12.61
N ILE A 151 1.39 13.37 11.74
CA ILE A 151 0.84 14.08 10.57
C ILE A 151 0.03 15.29 10.99
N LEU A 152 -0.89 15.14 11.94
CA LEU A 152 -1.75 16.23 12.38
C LEU A 152 -0.92 17.38 12.96
N GLU A 153 0.11 17.06 13.75
CA GLU A 153 1.05 18.04 14.29
C GLU A 153 1.73 18.85 13.17
N GLU A 154 2.25 18.18 12.14
CA GLU A 154 2.88 18.85 11.00
C GLU A 154 1.90 19.76 10.24
N ARG A 155 0.66 19.30 10.01
CA ARG A 155 -0.39 20.08 9.34
C ARG A 155 -0.74 21.34 10.12
N ILE A 156 -0.99 21.21 11.42
CA ILE A 156 -1.34 22.32 12.30
C ILE A 156 -0.17 23.30 12.40
N ARG A 157 1.05 22.81 12.59
CA ARG A 157 2.26 23.65 12.66
C ARG A 157 2.47 24.45 11.37
N ALA A 158 2.27 23.83 10.21
CA ALA A 158 2.37 24.52 8.93
C ALA A 158 1.28 25.60 8.76
N ARG A 159 0.04 25.29 9.16
CA ARG A 159 -1.06 26.26 9.13
C ARG A 159 -0.80 27.44 10.04
N LEU A 160 -0.32 27.20 11.26
CA LEU A 160 0.03 28.26 12.21
C LEU A 160 1.11 29.19 11.63
N LYS A 161 2.16 28.64 11.01
CA LYS A 161 3.19 29.43 10.31
C LYS A 161 2.61 30.26 9.17
N LYS A 162 1.66 29.72 8.41
CA LYS A 162 0.95 30.43 7.33
C LYS A 162 0.14 31.60 7.89
N GLU A 163 -0.57 31.41 9.00
CA GLU A 163 -1.34 32.48 9.66
C GLU A 163 -0.44 33.58 10.23
N GLN A 164 0.67 33.22 10.88
CA GLN A 164 1.64 34.21 11.38
C GLN A 164 2.19 35.09 10.25
N ARG A 165 2.53 34.49 9.09
CA ARG A 165 2.97 35.24 7.90
C ARG A 165 1.88 36.14 7.34
N ARG A 166 0.63 35.66 7.37
CA ARG A 166 -0.54 36.44 6.95
C ARG A 166 -0.74 37.65 7.86
N GLU A 167 -0.69 37.50 9.18
CA GLU A 167 -0.77 38.64 10.11
C GLU A 167 0.32 39.69 9.86
N ILE A 168 1.56 39.27 9.57
CA ILE A 168 2.66 40.20 9.24
C ILE A 168 2.39 40.96 7.93
N ALA A 169 1.96 40.26 6.88
CA ALA A 169 1.68 40.86 5.58
C ALA A 169 0.36 41.63 5.54
N LYS A 170 -0.48 41.50 6.57
CA LYS A 170 -1.82 42.08 6.70
C LYS A 170 -2.79 41.85 5.49
N PRO A 171 -2.80 40.71 4.78
CA PRO A 171 -3.90 40.42 3.88
C PRO A 171 -5.21 40.23 4.65
N PRO A 172 -6.37 40.40 4.00
CA PRO A 172 -7.66 40.04 4.57
C PRO A 172 -7.70 38.59 5.06
N PHE A 173 -8.51 38.35 6.10
CA PHE A 173 -8.73 37.01 6.63
C PHE A 173 -9.60 36.17 5.68
N ASP A 174 -9.12 34.98 5.30
CA ASP A 174 -9.82 34.05 4.42
C ASP A 174 -10.59 33.00 5.25
N VAL A 175 -11.83 33.35 5.63
CA VAL A 175 -12.71 32.44 6.39
C VAL A 175 -12.96 31.13 5.64
N PRO A 176 -13.32 31.12 4.33
CA PRO A 176 -13.51 29.87 3.60
C PRO A 176 -12.29 28.93 3.64
N ASN A 177 -11.09 29.45 3.44
CA ASN A 177 -9.87 28.64 3.47
C ASN A 177 -9.56 28.07 4.86
N ILE A 178 -9.81 28.83 5.93
CA ILE A 178 -9.67 28.35 7.31
C ILE A 178 -10.67 27.24 7.60
N ARG A 179 -11.94 27.43 7.23
CA ARG A 179 -12.97 26.42 7.42
C ARG A 179 -12.62 25.13 6.66
N ALA A 180 -12.21 25.22 5.41
CA ALA A 180 -11.81 24.06 4.61
C ALA A 180 -10.67 23.27 5.27
N PHE A 181 -9.63 23.96 5.76
CA PHE A 181 -8.53 23.31 6.48
C PHE A 181 -8.99 22.60 7.75
N LEU A 182 -9.85 23.24 8.56
CA LEU A 182 -10.37 22.65 9.79
C LEU A 182 -11.28 21.46 9.52
N THR A 183 -12.13 21.54 8.48
CA THR A 183 -12.95 20.41 8.03
C THR A 183 -12.07 19.23 7.62
N GLU A 184 -11.01 19.44 6.84
CA GLU A 184 -10.10 18.36 6.47
C GLU A 184 -9.46 17.67 7.69
N GLN A 185 -9.12 18.43 8.74
CA GLN A 185 -8.56 17.84 9.98
C GLN A 185 -9.61 17.10 10.80
N LYS A 186 -10.85 17.60 10.77
CA LYS A 186 -11.99 16.92 11.38
C LYS A 186 -12.21 15.56 10.70
N ASP A 187 -12.30 15.54 9.37
CA ASP A 187 -12.50 14.31 8.59
C ASP A 187 -11.35 13.32 8.82
N PHE A 188 -10.12 13.81 8.97
CA PHE A 188 -8.94 12.99 9.29
C PHE A 188 -9.06 12.30 10.66
N LEU A 189 -9.56 13.02 11.67
CA LEU A 189 -9.81 12.48 13.01
C LEU A 189 -10.99 11.50 13.02
N GLU A 190 -12.06 11.79 12.29
CA GLU A 190 -13.21 10.88 12.12
C GLU A 190 -12.75 9.56 11.50
N ALA A 191 -11.93 9.60 10.45
CA ALA A 191 -11.34 8.39 9.85
C ALA A 191 -10.42 7.62 10.81
N MET A 192 -9.78 8.29 11.78
CA MET A 192 -9.01 7.58 12.83
C MET A 192 -9.94 6.85 13.81
N LEU A 193 -11.07 7.45 14.18
CA LEU A 193 -12.04 6.85 15.09
C LEU A 193 -12.67 5.59 14.49
N GLU A 194 -12.94 5.58 13.18
CA GLU A 194 -13.45 4.40 12.47
C GLU A 194 -12.50 3.18 12.58
N GLU A 195 -11.21 3.41 12.78
CA GLU A 195 -10.20 2.35 12.87
C GLU A 195 -9.86 1.91 14.30
N LEU A 196 -10.29 2.65 15.33
CA LEU A 196 -9.95 2.41 16.74
C LEU A 196 -11.19 2.07 17.56
N TYR A 197 -11.48 0.77 17.69
CA TYR A 197 -12.55 0.21 18.53
C TYR A 197 -12.17 -1.15 19.10
#